data_AF-A0A9W9CGH7-F1
#
_entry.id   AF-A0A9W9CGH7-F1
#
_cell.length_a   1.000
_cell.length_b   1.000
_cell.length_c   1.000
_cell.angle_alpha   90.00
_cell.angle_beta   90.00
_cell.angle_gamma   90.00
#
_symmetry.space_group_name_H-M   'P 1'
#
loop_
_entity.id
_entity.type
_entity.pdbx_description
1 polymer ?
#
loop_
_entity_poly.entity_id
_entity_poly.type
_entity_poly.pdbx_seq_one_letter_code
_entity_poly.pdbx_strand_id
1 'polypeptide(L)'
;MMEITPRQPRSTTSFPPYERSAARFVCDTMPGEGDMFDGAREACEQVKAMLMHGEMDALFRLAAHPRVYFRRLWHEGQYANSHGFGLSKLVDAALQAYICLNVMTLKPQLYDAATLDAFVASETAAGRKPYGKEEYDYRLTTAYQKMLLHCTGLPYGHRCEAHTFPHREYFGVPRGMYRFEYDDTQYGRWQKCNLGTQRVDELAHGSFEGVHVPSKLDVASVLNMLGKKGLPAKLALQMLDLAGYVSVGRLPVRDDPLHASNAEELRMYLSYCWKLLTRIDMLCKAGVNGGQLNWEAEVSDALYTLFDMPSHSLFENAICEQDCIGWRYRRRVVIV
;
A
#
# COMPACT_ATOMS: atom_id res chain seq x y z
N MET A 1 15.02 -22.17 46.01
CA MET A 1 15.16 -20.91 45.27
C MET A 1 15.73 -21.24 43.91
N MET A 2 14.92 -21.20 42.86
CA MET A 2 15.39 -21.39 41.48
C MET A 2 15.78 -20.01 40.94
N GLU A 3 17.06 -19.84 40.60
CA GLU A 3 17.55 -18.67 39.89
C GLU A 3 16.95 -18.62 38.48
N ILE A 4 16.10 -17.62 38.26
CA ILE A 4 15.59 -17.28 36.94
C ILE A 4 16.69 -16.52 36.21
N THR A 5 17.41 -17.19 35.32
CA THR A 5 18.34 -16.54 34.41
C THR A 5 17.55 -15.67 33.42
N PRO A 6 17.87 -14.38 33.23
CA PRO A 6 17.18 -13.55 32.27
C PRO A 6 17.44 -14.07 30.85
N ARG A 7 16.36 -14.41 30.13
CA ARG A 7 16.40 -14.72 28.69
C ARG A 7 17.04 -13.54 27.96
N GLN A 8 18.17 -13.79 27.28
CA GLN A 8 18.72 -12.82 26.35
C GLN A 8 17.70 -12.47 25.25
N PRO A 9 17.63 -11.21 24.82
CA PRO A 9 16.77 -10.82 23.71
C PRO A 9 17.20 -11.58 22.47
N ARG A 10 16.29 -12.39 21.92
CA ARG A 10 16.49 -13.00 20.60
C ARG A 10 16.71 -11.87 19.61
N SER A 11 17.84 -11.90 18.89
CA SER A 11 18.04 -11.08 17.70
C SER A 11 16.90 -11.41 16.73
N THR A 12 15.90 -10.52 16.66
CA THR A 12 14.72 -10.65 15.80
C THR A 12 15.06 -10.20 14.38
N THR A 13 16.08 -10.78 13.76
CA THR A 13 16.30 -10.54 12.32
C THR A 13 15.35 -11.43 11.56
N SER A 14 14.44 -10.82 10.80
CA SER A 14 13.36 -11.52 10.06
C SER A 14 13.89 -12.36 8.90
N PHE A 15 15.07 -12.01 8.36
CA PHE A 15 15.70 -12.69 7.23
C PHE A 15 16.94 -13.50 7.63
N PRO A 16 17.14 -14.72 7.11
CA PRO A 16 18.35 -15.50 7.33
C PRO A 16 19.60 -14.79 6.75
N PRO A 17 20.81 -15.08 7.27
CA PRO A 17 22.04 -14.39 6.87
C PRO A 17 22.34 -14.43 5.37
N TYR A 18 21.94 -15.50 4.68
CA TYR A 18 22.19 -15.65 3.23
C TYR A 18 21.38 -14.68 2.37
N GLU A 19 20.15 -14.33 2.79
CA GLU A 19 19.28 -13.36 2.08
C GLU A 19 19.74 -11.91 2.28
N ARG A 20 20.69 -11.70 3.20
CA ARG A 20 21.33 -10.41 3.47
C ARG A 20 22.74 -10.31 2.87
N SER A 21 23.15 -11.30 2.06
CA SER A 21 24.49 -11.34 1.51
C SER A 21 24.67 -10.31 0.40
N ALA A 22 25.66 -9.43 0.56
CA ALA A 22 26.03 -8.45 -0.45
C ALA A 22 26.41 -9.10 -1.79
N ALA A 23 26.95 -10.33 -1.78
CA ALA A 23 27.35 -11.01 -3.01
C ALA A 23 26.17 -11.24 -3.98
N ARG A 24 24.99 -11.59 -3.45
CA ARG A 24 23.77 -11.77 -4.27
C ARG A 24 23.29 -10.45 -4.84
N PHE A 25 23.20 -9.42 -4.01
CA PHE A 25 22.83 -8.07 -4.46
C PHE A 25 23.79 -7.51 -5.52
N VAL A 26 25.08 -7.80 -5.42
CA VAL A 26 26.05 -7.41 -6.46
C VAL A 26 25.71 -8.09 -7.79
N CYS A 27 25.52 -9.41 -7.82
CA CYS A 27 25.15 -10.12 -9.03
C CYS A 27 23.82 -9.61 -9.62
N ASP A 28 22.82 -9.42 -8.77
CA ASP A 28 21.44 -9.13 -9.18
C ASP A 28 21.23 -7.66 -9.61
N THR A 29 22.12 -6.76 -9.20
CA THR A 29 22.03 -5.33 -9.56
C THR A 29 23.04 -4.89 -10.64
N MET A 30 24.01 -5.73 -11.02
CA MET A 30 25.03 -5.41 -12.02
C MET A 30 24.44 -5.09 -13.40
N PRO A 31 24.85 -3.99 -14.08
CA PRO A 31 24.32 -3.61 -15.39
C PRO A 31 24.39 -4.76 -16.40
N GLY A 32 23.26 -5.08 -17.02
CA GLY A 32 23.17 -6.04 -18.13
C GLY A 32 22.18 -5.53 -19.16
N GLU A 33 22.42 -5.82 -20.44
CA GLU A 33 21.49 -5.51 -21.54
C GLU A 33 20.37 -6.55 -21.60
N GLY A 34 19.13 -6.12 -21.87
CA GLY A 34 17.98 -7.01 -22.12
C GLY A 34 16.84 -6.93 -21.09
N ASP A 35 15.90 -7.88 -21.20
CA ASP A 35 14.75 -8.03 -20.31
C ASP A 35 15.14 -8.10 -18.83
N MET A 36 14.19 -7.76 -17.96
CA MET A 36 14.39 -7.78 -16.52
C MET A 36 14.81 -9.18 -16.04
N PHE A 37 16.07 -9.31 -15.61
CA PHE A 37 16.60 -10.55 -15.04
C PHE A 37 15.88 -10.90 -13.73
N ASP A 38 15.54 -12.18 -13.54
CA ASP A 38 14.83 -12.67 -12.34
C ASP A 38 15.56 -12.31 -11.04
N GLY A 39 16.89 -12.28 -11.05
CA GLY A 39 17.69 -11.84 -9.89
C GLY A 39 17.38 -10.39 -9.47
N ALA A 40 17.22 -9.47 -10.42
CA ALA A 40 16.87 -8.07 -10.11
C ALA A 40 15.47 -7.95 -9.50
N ARG A 41 14.51 -8.77 -9.95
CA ARG A 41 13.17 -8.85 -9.36
C ARG A 41 13.23 -9.36 -7.93
N GLU A 42 13.91 -10.48 -7.70
CA GLU A 42 14.07 -11.05 -6.38
C GLU A 42 14.76 -10.09 -5.42
N ALA A 43 15.83 -9.42 -5.86
CA ALA A 43 16.52 -8.40 -5.09
C ALA A 43 15.60 -7.21 -4.76
N CYS A 44 14.79 -6.74 -5.72
CA CYS A 44 13.82 -5.68 -5.48
C CYS A 44 12.81 -6.07 -4.41
N GLU A 45 12.19 -7.26 -4.53
CA GLU A 45 11.19 -7.73 -3.56
C GLU A 45 11.79 -7.99 -2.18
N GLN A 46 13.02 -8.50 -2.11
CA GLN A 46 13.78 -8.63 -0.84
C GLN A 46 13.99 -7.27 -0.19
N VAL A 47 14.40 -6.25 -0.96
CA VAL A 47 14.61 -4.89 -0.44
C VAL A 47 13.30 -4.29 0.02
N LYS A 48 12.20 -4.50 -0.72
CA LYS A 48 10.87 -4.07 -0.28
C LYS A 48 10.53 -4.69 1.07
N ALA A 49 10.73 -6.00 1.22
CA ALA A 49 10.46 -6.71 2.46
C ALA A 49 11.33 -6.21 3.61
N MET A 50 12.63 -5.99 3.39
CA MET A 50 13.55 -5.40 4.38
C MET A 50 13.11 -3.99 4.83
N LEU A 51 12.66 -3.14 3.90
CA LEU A 51 12.13 -1.80 4.21
C LEU A 51 10.87 -1.87 5.08
N MET A 52 9.95 -2.77 4.74
CA MET A 52 8.71 -2.99 5.48
C MET A 52 8.99 -3.51 6.91
N HIS A 53 9.94 -4.43 7.07
CA HIS A 53 10.37 -4.96 8.36
C HIS A 53 11.31 -4.04 9.14
N GLY A 54 11.83 -2.97 8.51
CA GLY A 54 12.70 -2.00 9.17
C GLY A 54 14.14 -2.47 9.37
N GLU A 55 14.63 -3.38 8.53
CA GLU A 55 15.99 -3.92 8.53
C GLU A 55 17.00 -2.90 7.96
N MET A 56 16.97 -1.66 8.47
CA MET A 56 17.68 -0.51 7.92
C MET A 56 19.20 -0.65 7.99
N ASP A 57 19.74 -1.25 9.05
CA ASP A 57 21.18 -1.46 9.19
C ASP A 57 21.75 -2.33 8.07
N ALA A 58 21.01 -3.39 7.69
CA ALA A 58 21.41 -4.26 6.61
C ALA A 58 21.31 -3.52 5.26
N LEU A 59 20.24 -2.76 5.05
CA LEU A 59 20.06 -1.93 3.85
C LEU A 59 21.16 -0.86 3.71
N PHE A 60 21.57 -0.22 4.81
CA PHE A 60 22.66 0.76 4.79
C PHE A 60 24.02 0.12 4.52
N ARG A 61 24.29 -1.10 5.03
CA ARG A 61 25.50 -1.84 4.66
C ARG A 61 25.53 -2.22 3.19
N LEU A 62 24.38 -2.64 2.64
CA LEU A 62 24.25 -2.92 1.20
C LEU A 62 24.45 -1.64 0.38
N ALA A 63 23.91 -0.51 0.84
CA ALA A 63 24.02 0.79 0.17
C ALA A 63 25.44 1.31 0.15
N ALA A 64 26.22 1.05 1.20
CA ALA A 64 27.63 1.41 1.28
C ALA A 64 28.53 0.52 0.40
N HIS A 65 28.02 -0.61 -0.13
CA HIS A 65 28.82 -1.53 -0.92
C HIS A 65 28.99 -1.01 -2.36
N PRO A 66 30.23 -0.79 -2.85
CA PRO A 66 30.50 -0.06 -4.10
C PRO A 66 30.00 -0.76 -5.38
N ARG A 67 29.57 -2.01 -5.26
CA ARG A 67 29.08 -2.84 -6.38
C ARG A 67 27.57 -3.13 -6.30
N VAL A 68 26.86 -2.58 -5.31
CA VAL A 68 25.39 -2.70 -5.22
C VAL A 68 24.77 -1.45 -5.83
N TYR A 69 23.89 -1.63 -6.82
CA TYR A 69 23.29 -0.53 -7.57
C TYR A 69 21.79 -0.39 -7.27
N PHE A 70 21.46 0.13 -6.08
CA PHE A 70 20.06 0.33 -5.66
C PHE A 70 19.22 1.15 -6.65
N ARG A 71 19.87 2.09 -7.34
CA ARG A 71 19.23 2.91 -8.38
C ARG A 71 18.51 2.08 -9.44
N ARG A 72 19.03 0.89 -9.78
CA ARG A 72 18.42 0.02 -10.79
C ARG A 72 17.12 -0.61 -10.31
N LEU A 73 16.93 -0.70 -8.99
CA LEU A 73 15.72 -1.22 -8.38
C LEU A 73 14.64 -0.14 -8.23
N TRP A 74 14.85 1.10 -8.70
CA TRP A 74 13.95 2.21 -8.41
C TRP A 74 12.67 2.23 -9.26
N HIS A 75 12.78 2.17 -10.59
CA HIS A 75 11.64 2.34 -11.50
C HIS A 75 11.49 1.23 -12.54
N GLU A 76 10.25 1.08 -13.01
CA GLU A 76 9.80 0.16 -14.05
C GLU A 76 10.23 0.59 -15.48
N GLY A 77 10.35 1.90 -15.73
CA GLY A 77 10.42 2.47 -17.10
C GLY A 77 11.58 2.04 -18.00
N GLN A 78 12.45 1.15 -17.53
CA GLN A 78 13.54 0.57 -18.31
C GLN A 78 13.22 -0.82 -18.88
N TYR A 79 12.06 -1.41 -18.59
CA TYR A 79 11.75 -2.78 -18.97
C TYR A 79 10.33 -2.93 -19.53
N ALA A 80 10.17 -3.66 -20.63
CA ALA A 80 8.88 -3.81 -21.31
C ALA A 80 7.84 -4.66 -20.55
N ASN A 81 8.21 -5.28 -19.40
CA ASN A 81 7.40 -6.23 -18.63
C ASN A 81 7.63 -6.11 -17.10
N SER A 82 7.69 -4.88 -16.58
CA SER A 82 8.06 -4.57 -15.20
C SER A 82 6.91 -4.15 -14.31
N HIS A 83 5.68 -4.46 -14.64
CA HIS A 83 4.53 -4.04 -13.84
C HIS A 83 4.64 -4.51 -12.38
N GLY A 84 4.45 -3.59 -11.44
CA GLY A 84 4.63 -3.80 -9.99
C GLY A 84 6.10 -3.81 -9.51
N PHE A 85 7.07 -3.75 -10.42
CA PHE A 85 8.49 -3.68 -10.06
C PHE A 85 8.86 -2.29 -9.54
N GLY A 86 9.96 -2.22 -8.79
CA GLY A 86 10.55 -0.96 -8.41
C GLY A 86 10.21 -0.56 -6.98
N LEU A 87 11.18 0.10 -6.34
CA LEU A 87 11.01 0.67 -5.02
C LEU A 87 10.01 1.84 -5.04
N SER A 88 9.81 2.51 -6.18
CA SER A 88 8.80 3.56 -6.31
C SER A 88 7.40 3.05 -5.97
N LYS A 89 7.07 1.79 -6.27
CA LYS A 89 5.76 1.19 -5.92
C LYS A 89 5.48 1.12 -4.42
N LEU A 90 6.52 1.07 -3.58
CA LEU A 90 6.33 1.23 -2.13
C LEU A 90 5.97 2.67 -1.76
N VAL A 91 6.62 3.65 -2.41
CA VAL A 91 6.33 5.07 -2.21
C VAL A 91 4.90 5.34 -2.64
N ASP A 92 4.54 4.97 -3.87
CA ASP A 92 3.22 5.20 -4.45
C ASP A 92 2.11 4.64 -3.53
N ALA A 93 2.19 3.36 -3.16
CA ALA A 93 1.16 2.72 -2.35
C ALA A 93 1.08 3.31 -0.92
N ALA A 94 2.22 3.51 -0.25
CA ALA A 94 2.23 4.06 1.10
C ALA A 94 1.78 5.53 1.13
N LEU A 95 2.23 6.34 0.16
CA LEU A 95 1.91 7.77 0.06
C LEU A 95 0.46 7.99 -0.33
N GLN A 96 -0.05 7.26 -1.31
CA GLN A 96 -1.46 7.37 -1.71
C GLN A 96 -2.39 6.95 -0.57
N ALA A 97 -2.12 5.84 0.11
CA ALA A 97 -2.90 5.43 1.28
C ALA A 97 -2.83 6.47 2.40
N TYR A 98 -1.64 7.01 2.67
CA TYR A 98 -1.44 8.03 3.70
C TYR A 98 -2.20 9.32 3.37
N ILE A 99 -2.03 9.88 2.18
CA ILE A 99 -2.71 11.12 1.76
C ILE A 99 -4.22 10.92 1.71
N CYS A 100 -4.69 9.89 1.01
CA CYS A 100 -6.12 9.67 0.81
C CYS A 100 -6.86 9.59 2.15
N LEU A 101 -6.41 8.71 3.05
CA LEU A 101 -7.09 8.53 4.34
C LEU A 101 -6.99 9.78 5.23
N ASN A 102 -5.84 10.46 5.28
CA ASN A 102 -5.74 11.72 6.04
C ASN A 102 -6.67 12.80 5.47
N VAL A 103 -6.74 12.96 4.14
CA VAL A 103 -7.65 13.94 3.52
C VAL A 103 -9.11 13.63 3.85
N MET A 104 -9.52 12.36 3.79
CA MET A 104 -10.89 11.97 4.14
C MET A 104 -11.22 12.27 5.62
N THR A 105 -10.26 12.11 6.55
CA THR A 105 -10.49 12.45 7.97
C THR A 105 -10.85 13.93 8.20
N LEU A 106 -10.43 14.84 7.30
CA LEU A 106 -10.76 16.27 7.37
C LEU A 106 -12.23 16.58 7.04
N LYS A 107 -12.99 15.59 6.55
CA LYS A 107 -14.40 15.72 6.16
C LYS A 107 -15.25 14.71 6.92
N PRO A 108 -15.50 14.93 8.22
CA PRO A 108 -16.24 13.99 9.07
C PRO A 108 -17.63 13.64 8.55
N GLN A 109 -18.27 14.57 7.84
CA GLN A 109 -19.57 14.34 7.20
C GLN A 109 -19.57 13.18 6.19
N LEU A 110 -18.40 12.68 5.77
CA LEU A 110 -18.31 11.56 4.84
C LEU A 110 -18.31 10.19 5.50
N TYR A 111 -18.10 10.11 6.83
CA TYR A 111 -17.97 8.84 7.55
C TYR A 111 -18.65 8.81 8.92
N ASP A 112 -19.08 9.95 9.44
CA ASP A 112 -19.83 10.06 10.70
C ASP A 112 -21.26 10.56 10.44
N ALA A 113 -22.24 9.75 10.85
CA ALA A 113 -23.66 10.01 10.58
C ALA A 113 -24.17 11.29 11.26
N ALA A 114 -23.69 11.61 12.46
CA ALA A 114 -24.13 12.79 13.19
C ALA A 114 -23.66 14.08 12.53
N THR A 115 -22.40 14.12 12.06
CA THR A 115 -21.86 15.25 11.31
C THR A 115 -22.47 15.37 9.92
N LEU A 116 -22.83 14.26 9.26
CA LEU A 116 -23.58 14.28 8.00
C LEU A 116 -24.96 14.91 8.19
N ASP A 117 -25.70 14.52 9.23
CA ASP A 117 -27.02 15.07 9.52
C ASP A 117 -26.97 16.58 9.77
N ALA A 118 -25.96 17.03 10.54
CA ALA A 118 -25.72 18.44 10.77
C ALA A 118 -25.36 19.20 9.48
N PHE A 119 -24.53 18.59 8.63
CA PHE A 119 -24.14 19.16 7.34
C PHE A 119 -25.34 19.32 6.40
N VAL A 120 -26.14 18.26 6.22
CA VAL A 120 -27.36 18.27 5.38
C VAL A 120 -28.37 19.30 5.88
N ALA A 121 -28.56 19.41 7.20
CA ALA A 121 -29.41 20.43 7.78
C ALA A 121 -28.89 21.85 7.48
N SER A 122 -27.58 22.06 7.56
CA SER A 122 -26.95 23.35 7.23
C SER A 122 -27.08 23.73 5.75
N GLU A 123 -26.92 22.77 4.84
CA GLU A 123 -27.11 22.98 3.40
C GLU A 123 -28.56 23.33 3.08
N THR A 124 -29.50 22.60 3.68
CA THR A 124 -30.94 22.84 3.53
C THR A 124 -31.33 24.23 4.04
N ALA A 125 -30.81 24.64 5.21
CA ALA A 125 -31.03 25.97 5.76
C ALA A 125 -30.45 27.08 4.88
N ALA A 126 -29.35 26.81 4.16
CA ALA A 126 -28.76 27.71 3.18
C ALA A 126 -29.50 27.73 1.82
N GLY A 127 -30.61 27.00 1.69
CA GLY A 127 -31.39 26.90 0.44
C GLY A 127 -30.71 26.05 -0.65
N ARG A 128 -29.66 25.30 -0.31
CA ARG A 128 -29.01 24.35 -1.22
C ARG A 128 -29.73 23.01 -1.16
N LYS A 129 -29.81 22.32 -2.30
CA LYS A 129 -30.36 20.96 -2.37
C LYS A 129 -29.21 19.98 -2.05
N PRO A 130 -29.22 19.33 -0.87
CA PRO A 130 -28.20 18.32 -0.56
C PRO A 130 -28.37 17.09 -1.44
N TYR A 131 -27.28 16.34 -1.60
CA TYR A 131 -27.30 15.01 -2.22
C TYR A 131 -28.00 13.99 -1.30
N GLY A 132 -28.28 12.80 -1.81
CA GLY A 132 -28.67 11.64 -1.00
C GLY A 132 -27.61 11.35 0.06
N LYS A 133 -28.02 10.88 1.25
CA LYS A 133 -27.06 10.63 2.36
C LYS A 133 -26.02 9.58 1.98
N GLU A 134 -26.45 8.58 1.22
CA GLU A 134 -25.62 7.54 0.63
C GLU A 134 -24.52 8.09 -0.29
N GLU A 135 -24.75 9.23 -0.96
CA GLU A 135 -23.78 9.86 -1.85
C GLU A 135 -22.63 10.55 -1.09
N TYR A 136 -22.78 10.74 0.22
CA TYR A 136 -21.71 11.27 1.08
C TYR A 136 -20.76 10.19 1.61
N ASP A 137 -20.96 8.91 1.31
CA ASP A 137 -20.04 7.87 1.75
C ASP A 137 -18.66 8.02 1.07
N TYR A 138 -17.61 8.28 1.85
CA TYR A 138 -16.25 8.42 1.32
C TYR A 138 -15.79 7.21 0.50
N ARG A 139 -16.32 6.02 0.76
CA ARG A 139 -15.99 4.77 0.06
C ARG A 139 -16.51 4.74 -1.37
N LEU A 140 -17.49 5.60 -1.68
CA LEU A 140 -17.98 5.85 -3.03
C LEU A 140 -17.21 6.95 -3.75
N THR A 141 -16.14 7.51 -3.16
CA THR A 141 -15.30 8.46 -3.88
C THR A 141 -14.32 7.75 -4.80
N THR A 142 -14.10 8.32 -5.99
CA THR A 142 -13.06 7.86 -6.93
C THR A 142 -11.69 7.77 -6.25
N ALA A 143 -11.34 8.75 -5.42
CA ALA A 143 -10.06 8.79 -4.72
C ALA A 143 -9.84 7.58 -3.79
N TYR A 144 -10.83 7.25 -2.96
CA TYR A 144 -10.74 6.11 -2.06
C TYR A 144 -10.63 4.79 -2.84
N GLN A 145 -11.44 4.61 -3.87
CA GLN A 145 -11.44 3.40 -4.67
C GLN A 145 -10.14 3.24 -5.46
N LYS A 146 -9.63 4.31 -6.09
CA LYS A 146 -8.31 4.33 -6.74
C LYS A 146 -7.22 3.91 -5.75
N MET A 147 -7.17 4.53 -4.58
CA MET A 147 -6.19 4.21 -3.53
C MET A 147 -6.27 2.74 -3.11
N LEU A 148 -7.47 2.24 -2.82
CA LEU A 148 -7.66 0.86 -2.37
C LEU A 148 -7.19 -0.12 -3.43
N LEU A 149 -7.63 0.05 -4.68
CA LEU A 149 -7.27 -0.83 -5.78
C LEU A 149 -5.76 -0.78 -6.06
N HIS A 150 -5.13 0.39 -6.01
CA HIS A 150 -3.69 0.51 -6.22
C HIS A 150 -2.87 -0.16 -5.13
N CYS A 151 -3.23 0.08 -3.87
CA CYS A 151 -2.46 -0.41 -2.73
C CYS A 151 -2.66 -1.90 -2.47
N THR A 152 -3.79 -2.49 -2.90
CA THR A 152 -4.15 -3.88 -2.58
C THR A 152 -4.28 -4.81 -3.78
N GLY A 153 -4.41 -4.24 -4.98
CA GLY A 153 -4.62 -4.98 -6.21
C GLY A 153 -3.39 -5.80 -6.60
N LEU A 154 -3.64 -6.90 -7.32
CA LEU A 154 -2.55 -7.62 -7.97
C LEU A 154 -2.02 -6.80 -9.15
N PRO A 155 -0.70 -6.52 -9.20
CA PRO A 155 -0.08 -5.97 -10.39
C PRO A 155 -0.11 -7.02 -11.50
N TYR A 156 -0.05 -6.56 -12.76
CA TYR A 156 0.12 -7.43 -13.91
C TYR A 156 1.50 -8.13 -13.86
N GLY A 157 1.61 -9.37 -14.31
CA GLY A 157 2.88 -10.10 -14.37
C GLY A 157 3.26 -10.90 -13.11
N HIS A 158 4.54 -11.28 -13.02
CA HIS A 158 5.03 -12.24 -12.04
C HIS A 158 5.55 -11.58 -10.75
N ARG A 159 4.97 -11.97 -9.60
CA ARG A 159 5.57 -11.96 -8.24
C ARG A 159 6.14 -10.64 -7.68
N CYS A 160 5.88 -9.48 -8.29
CA CYS A 160 6.35 -8.18 -7.79
C CYS A 160 5.32 -7.46 -6.89
N GLU A 161 4.82 -8.12 -5.85
CA GLU A 161 3.65 -7.66 -5.06
C GLU A 161 3.94 -7.40 -3.58
N ALA A 162 5.20 -7.46 -3.12
CA ALA A 162 5.52 -7.33 -1.70
C ALA A 162 4.97 -6.03 -1.10
N HIS A 163 5.03 -4.94 -1.88
CA HIS A 163 4.51 -3.63 -1.49
C HIS A 163 3.02 -3.64 -1.12
N THR A 164 2.20 -4.55 -1.66
CA THR A 164 0.76 -4.59 -1.39
C THR A 164 0.39 -5.47 -0.19
N PHE A 165 1.31 -6.26 0.38
CA PHE A 165 0.98 -7.14 1.52
C PHE A 165 0.48 -6.37 2.76
N PRO A 166 1.17 -5.32 3.25
CA PRO A 166 0.73 -4.62 4.46
C PRO A 166 -0.62 -3.91 4.28
N HIS A 167 -0.88 -3.43 3.06
CA HIS A 167 -2.12 -2.79 2.68
C HIS A 167 -3.27 -3.81 2.63
N ARG A 168 -3.07 -4.96 1.98
CA ARG A 168 -4.04 -6.07 1.97
C ARG A 168 -4.37 -6.57 3.37
N GLU A 169 -3.34 -6.74 4.20
CA GLU A 169 -3.50 -7.14 5.60
C GLU A 169 -4.27 -6.08 6.39
N TYR A 170 -4.03 -4.79 6.16
CA TYR A 170 -4.82 -3.74 6.80
C TYR A 170 -6.30 -3.79 6.39
N PHE A 171 -6.57 -3.68 5.10
CA PHE A 171 -7.93 -3.57 4.55
C PHE A 171 -8.73 -4.89 4.58
N GLY A 172 -8.07 -6.03 4.82
CA GLY A 172 -8.74 -7.34 4.77
C GLY A 172 -9.08 -7.80 3.36
N VAL A 173 -8.23 -7.42 2.40
CA VAL A 173 -8.38 -7.72 0.98
C VAL A 173 -7.56 -8.95 0.63
N PRO A 174 -8.17 -10.08 0.27
CA PRO A 174 -7.45 -11.26 -0.19
C PRO A 174 -6.66 -10.98 -1.47
N ARG A 175 -5.57 -11.73 -1.66
CA ARG A 175 -4.77 -11.69 -2.88
C ARG A 175 -5.65 -11.98 -4.10
N GLY A 176 -5.69 -11.02 -5.03
CA GLY A 176 -6.40 -11.15 -6.30
C GLY A 176 -7.87 -10.78 -6.28
N MET A 177 -8.40 -10.35 -5.13
CA MET A 177 -9.74 -9.77 -5.04
C MET A 177 -9.87 -8.56 -5.95
N TYR A 178 -8.85 -7.71 -5.97
CA TYR A 178 -8.72 -6.61 -6.92
C TYR A 178 -7.52 -6.82 -7.85
N ARG A 179 -7.60 -6.24 -9.04
CA ARG A 179 -6.51 -6.14 -10.01
C ARG A 179 -6.30 -4.67 -10.34
N PHE A 180 -5.06 -4.26 -10.56
CA PHE A 180 -4.79 -2.85 -10.82
C PHE A 180 -3.78 -2.57 -11.95
N GLU A 181 -4.11 -1.46 -12.61
CA GLU A 181 -3.40 -0.59 -13.55
C GLU A 181 -3.00 -1.01 -14.95
N TYR A 182 -2.48 -2.20 -15.20
CA TYR A 182 -1.75 -2.40 -16.48
C TYR A 182 -2.42 -3.34 -17.47
N ASP A 183 -3.63 -3.77 -17.16
CA ASP A 183 -4.37 -4.66 -18.04
C ASP A 183 -5.26 -3.81 -18.95
N ASP A 184 -4.87 -3.67 -20.22
CA ASP A 184 -5.76 -3.23 -21.31
C ASP A 184 -6.84 -4.29 -21.62
N THR A 185 -7.14 -5.15 -20.66
CA THR A 185 -8.30 -6.03 -20.73
C THR A 185 -9.58 -5.23 -20.58
N GLN A 186 -10.65 -5.82 -21.08
CA GLN A 186 -12.00 -5.31 -20.93
C GLN A 186 -12.34 -5.06 -19.45
N TYR A 187 -11.89 -5.93 -18.56
CA TYR A 187 -12.15 -5.81 -17.12
C TYR A 187 -11.42 -4.61 -16.49
N GLY A 188 -10.13 -4.42 -16.79
CA GLY A 188 -9.37 -3.28 -16.29
C GLY A 188 -9.95 -1.92 -16.74
N ARG A 189 -10.37 -1.83 -18.01
CA ARG A 189 -11.09 -0.64 -18.52
C ARG A 189 -12.42 -0.43 -17.82
N TRP A 190 -13.20 -1.50 -17.63
CA TRP A 190 -14.49 -1.42 -16.91
C TRP A 190 -14.30 -0.91 -15.49
N GLN A 191 -13.34 -1.45 -14.71
CA GLN A 191 -13.10 -0.98 -13.35
C GLN A 191 -12.76 0.52 -13.33
N LYS A 192 -11.86 0.98 -14.20
CA LYS A 192 -11.48 2.40 -14.31
C LYS A 192 -12.67 3.31 -14.60
N CYS A 193 -13.57 2.90 -15.49
CA CYS A 193 -14.76 3.68 -15.85
C CYS A 193 -15.86 3.69 -14.76
N ASN A 194 -15.79 2.79 -13.78
CA ASN A 194 -16.81 2.63 -12.73
C ASN A 194 -16.36 3.13 -11.35
N LEU A 195 -15.13 3.63 -11.25
CA LEU A 195 -14.63 4.25 -10.02
C LEU A 195 -15.52 5.45 -9.63
N GLY A 196 -15.90 5.48 -8.36
CA GLY A 196 -16.78 6.49 -7.77
C GLY A 196 -18.26 6.31 -8.08
N THR A 197 -18.64 5.26 -8.81
CA THR A 197 -20.04 5.00 -9.20
C THR A 197 -20.59 3.67 -8.71
N GLN A 198 -19.71 2.71 -8.43
CA GLN A 198 -20.05 1.40 -7.90
C GLN A 198 -19.56 1.28 -6.46
N ARG A 199 -20.11 0.32 -5.71
CA ARG A 199 -19.57 -0.04 -4.41
C ARG A 199 -18.26 -0.81 -4.56
N VAL A 200 -17.46 -0.77 -3.51
CA VAL A 200 -16.12 -1.40 -3.48
C VAL A 200 -16.17 -2.92 -3.65
N ASP A 201 -17.22 -3.58 -3.18
CA ASP A 201 -17.46 -5.01 -3.35
C ASP A 201 -17.83 -5.38 -4.80
N GLU A 202 -18.51 -4.49 -5.50
CA GLU A 202 -18.89 -4.66 -6.92
C GLU A 202 -17.68 -4.51 -7.87
N LEU A 203 -16.60 -3.89 -7.39
CA LEU A 203 -15.34 -3.77 -8.13
C LEU A 203 -14.46 -5.03 -8.01
N ALA A 204 -14.86 -6.05 -7.25
CA ALA A 204 -14.09 -7.27 -7.08
C ALA A 204 -14.02 -8.10 -8.38
N HIS A 205 -12.94 -8.88 -8.53
CA HIS A 205 -12.79 -9.79 -9.66
C HIS A 205 -13.84 -10.90 -9.60
N GLY A 206 -14.37 -11.34 -10.75
CA GLY A 206 -15.48 -12.31 -10.80
C GLY A 206 -15.21 -13.65 -10.10
N SER A 207 -13.93 -14.03 -9.91
CA SER A 207 -13.56 -15.20 -9.08
C SER A 207 -13.87 -15.03 -7.59
N PHE A 208 -14.22 -13.82 -7.15
CA PHE A 208 -14.63 -13.47 -5.81
C PHE A 208 -16.13 -13.14 -5.72
N GLU A 209 -16.87 -13.27 -6.82
CA GLU A 209 -18.33 -13.07 -6.81
C GLU A 209 -18.99 -14.11 -5.91
N GLY A 210 -19.74 -13.64 -4.91
CA GLY A 210 -20.37 -14.49 -3.90
C GLY A 210 -19.39 -15.13 -2.89
N VAL A 211 -18.10 -14.83 -2.97
CA VAL A 211 -17.11 -15.36 -2.02
C VAL A 211 -17.10 -14.51 -0.77
N HIS A 212 -17.55 -15.10 0.34
CA HIS A 212 -17.49 -14.44 1.64
C HIS A 212 -16.06 -14.47 2.19
N VAL A 213 -15.55 -13.30 2.56
CA VAL A 213 -14.24 -13.15 3.22
C VAL A 213 -14.49 -12.89 4.71
N PRO A 214 -14.08 -13.80 5.62
CA PRO A 214 -14.41 -13.67 7.04
C PRO A 214 -13.72 -12.48 7.70
N SER A 215 -14.47 -11.72 8.50
CA SER A 215 -13.94 -10.76 9.46
C SER A 215 -13.67 -11.41 10.83
N LYS A 216 -13.03 -10.67 11.75
CA LYS A 216 -12.85 -11.14 13.14
C LYS A 216 -14.20 -11.38 13.84
N LEU A 217 -15.21 -10.56 13.54
CA LEU A 217 -16.56 -10.70 14.09
C LEU A 217 -17.28 -11.93 13.55
N ASP A 218 -17.07 -12.27 12.28
CA ASP A 218 -17.65 -13.47 11.67
C ASP A 218 -17.11 -14.74 12.33
N VAL A 219 -15.79 -14.82 12.54
CA VAL A 219 -15.15 -15.94 13.25
C VAL A 219 -15.75 -16.12 14.66
N ALA A 220 -15.88 -15.03 15.42
CA ALA A 220 -16.49 -15.07 16.74
C ALA A 220 -17.97 -15.50 16.70
N SER A 221 -18.72 -15.02 15.71
CA SER A 221 -20.12 -15.36 15.50
C SER A 221 -20.30 -16.84 15.15
N VAL A 222 -19.47 -17.39 14.25
CA VAL A 222 -19.50 -18.80 13.87
C VAL A 222 -19.12 -19.70 15.04
N LEU A 223 -18.10 -19.34 15.83
CA LEU A 223 -17.75 -20.07 17.06
C LEU A 223 -18.92 -20.12 18.05
N ASN A 224 -19.61 -18.99 18.26
CA ASN A 224 -20.77 -18.93 19.14
C ASN A 224 -21.94 -19.78 18.59
N MET A 225 -22.19 -19.75 17.27
CA MET A 225 -23.22 -20.58 16.64
C MET A 225 -22.93 -22.07 16.81
N LEU A 226 -21.69 -22.51 16.57
CA LEU A 226 -21.29 -23.92 16.75
C LEU A 226 -21.36 -24.33 18.23
N GLY A 227 -20.97 -23.45 19.15
CA GLY A 227 -21.11 -23.66 20.59
C GLY A 227 -22.57 -23.84 21.02
N LYS A 228 -23.48 -23.01 20.50
CA LYS A 228 -24.94 -23.15 20.73
C LYS A 228 -25.52 -24.44 20.18
N LYS A 229 -24.87 -25.06 19.19
CA LYS A 229 -25.22 -26.38 18.67
C LYS A 229 -24.58 -27.54 19.45
N GLY A 230 -23.93 -27.25 20.58
CA GLY A 230 -23.32 -28.24 21.47
C GLY A 230 -21.89 -28.63 21.10
N LEU A 231 -21.26 -27.94 20.15
CA LEU A 231 -19.91 -28.26 19.73
C LEU A 231 -18.88 -27.66 20.71
N PRO A 232 -17.96 -28.46 21.29
CA PRO A 232 -16.87 -27.94 22.11
C PRO A 232 -16.00 -26.95 21.33
N ALA A 233 -15.57 -25.86 21.98
CA ALA A 233 -14.80 -24.78 21.36
C ALA A 233 -13.55 -25.28 20.60
N LYS A 234 -12.85 -26.29 21.13
CA LYS A 234 -11.69 -26.89 20.49
C LYS A 234 -12.03 -27.53 19.13
N LEU A 235 -13.15 -28.24 19.03
CA LEU A 235 -13.60 -28.84 17.77
C LEU A 235 -14.08 -27.78 16.78
N ALA A 236 -14.77 -26.74 17.27
CA ALA A 236 -15.19 -25.61 16.44
C ALA A 236 -13.97 -24.90 15.82
N LEU A 237 -12.93 -24.63 16.61
CA LEU A 237 -11.68 -24.04 16.11
C LEU A 237 -10.98 -24.93 15.07
N GLN A 238 -10.93 -26.25 15.31
CA GLN A 238 -10.38 -27.20 14.32
C GLN A 238 -11.18 -27.21 13.02
N MET A 239 -12.52 -27.11 13.08
CA MET A 239 -13.36 -27.02 11.89
C MET A 239 -13.12 -25.73 11.11
N LEU A 240 -13.00 -24.59 11.80
CA LEU A 240 -12.68 -23.31 11.14
C LEU A 240 -11.29 -23.36 10.50
N ASP A 241 -10.30 -23.93 11.17
CA ASP A 241 -8.96 -24.11 10.63
C ASP A 241 -8.94 -25.02 9.40
N LEU A 242 -9.61 -26.18 9.46
CA LEU A 242 -9.76 -27.11 8.32
C LEU A 242 -10.52 -26.49 7.15
N ALA A 243 -11.48 -25.59 7.42
CA ALA A 243 -12.23 -24.87 6.41
C ALA A 243 -11.45 -23.66 5.85
N GLY A 244 -10.28 -23.33 6.40
CA GLY A 244 -9.56 -22.10 6.08
C GLY A 244 -10.35 -20.84 6.45
N TYR A 245 -11.30 -20.93 7.38
CA TYR A 245 -12.15 -19.83 7.83
C TYR A 245 -11.42 -18.96 8.85
N VAL A 246 -10.37 -18.30 8.35
CA VAL A 246 -9.52 -17.38 9.13
C VAL A 246 -9.95 -15.96 8.82
N SER A 247 -10.02 -15.11 9.84
CA SER A 247 -10.32 -13.70 9.64
C SER A 247 -9.24 -13.06 8.78
N VAL A 248 -9.64 -12.37 7.72
CA VAL A 248 -8.74 -11.58 6.87
C VAL A 248 -8.89 -10.12 7.24
N GLY A 249 -7.77 -9.44 7.49
CA GLY A 249 -7.78 -8.01 7.81
C GLY A 249 -7.45 -7.70 9.26
N ARG A 250 -6.99 -6.47 9.50
CA ARG A 250 -6.76 -5.95 10.85
C ARG A 250 -7.97 -5.21 11.42
N LEU A 251 -8.77 -4.58 10.55
CA LEU A 251 -9.93 -3.76 10.92
C LEU A 251 -11.00 -4.56 11.70
N PRO A 252 -11.41 -4.08 12.90
CA PRO A 252 -12.58 -4.60 13.60
C PRO A 252 -13.88 -4.53 12.79
N VAL A 253 -14.17 -3.37 12.20
CA VAL A 253 -15.29 -3.18 11.26
C VAL A 253 -14.76 -3.27 9.85
N ARG A 254 -15.19 -4.29 9.13
CA ARG A 254 -14.73 -4.60 7.78
C ARG A 254 -15.10 -3.47 6.81
N ASP A 255 -14.25 -3.23 5.82
CA ASP A 255 -14.50 -2.33 4.68
C ASP A 255 -14.85 -0.87 5.07
N ASP A 256 -14.53 -0.46 6.31
CA ASP A 256 -14.74 0.91 6.79
C ASP A 256 -13.56 1.42 7.64
N PRO A 257 -12.41 1.77 7.03
CA PRO A 257 -11.24 2.29 7.74
C PRO A 257 -11.51 3.46 8.69
N LEU A 258 -12.47 4.33 8.38
CA LEU A 258 -12.78 5.53 9.16
C LEU A 258 -13.84 5.31 10.25
N HIS A 259 -14.36 4.09 10.39
CA HIS A 259 -15.26 3.74 11.48
C HIS A 259 -14.63 4.03 12.85
N ALA A 260 -15.41 4.55 13.81
CA ALA A 260 -14.90 4.91 15.14
C ALA A 260 -14.18 3.74 15.86
N SER A 261 -14.71 2.52 15.75
CA SER A 261 -14.08 1.30 16.30
C SER A 261 -12.74 0.91 15.64
N ASN A 262 -12.43 1.48 14.47
CA ASN A 262 -11.20 1.22 13.72
C ASN A 262 -10.14 2.30 13.94
N ALA A 263 -10.43 3.37 14.69
CA ALA A 263 -9.56 4.54 14.82
C ALA A 263 -8.13 4.20 15.26
N GLU A 264 -7.96 3.25 16.18
CA GLU A 264 -6.64 2.84 16.67
C GLU A 264 -5.85 2.05 15.60
N GLU A 265 -6.49 1.12 14.89
CA GLU A 265 -5.86 0.41 13.78
C GLU A 265 -5.50 1.34 12.63
N LEU A 266 -6.38 2.30 12.31
CA LEU A 266 -6.12 3.35 11.31
C LEU A 266 -4.88 4.17 11.69
N ARG A 267 -4.78 4.62 12.95
CA ARG A 267 -3.64 5.36 13.46
C ARG A 267 -2.34 4.57 13.37
N MET A 268 -2.37 3.28 13.73
CA MET A 268 -1.21 2.40 13.59
C MET A 268 -0.80 2.21 12.13
N TYR A 269 -1.76 2.05 11.23
CA TYR A 269 -1.53 1.91 9.79
C TYR A 269 -0.96 3.17 9.14
N LEU A 270 -1.51 4.36 9.44
CA LEU A 270 -0.97 5.62 8.95
C LEU A 270 0.45 5.87 9.48
N SER A 271 0.71 5.54 10.75
CA SER A 271 2.06 5.58 11.33
C SER A 271 3.02 4.63 10.60
N TYR A 272 2.55 3.43 10.23
CA TYR A 272 3.32 2.47 9.44
C TYR A 272 3.66 3.04 8.06
N CYS A 273 2.67 3.56 7.31
CA CYS A 273 2.91 4.17 5.99
C CYS A 273 3.95 5.29 6.07
N TRP A 274 3.82 6.19 7.05
CA TRP A 274 4.78 7.27 7.25
C TRP A 274 6.20 6.79 7.58
N LYS A 275 6.33 5.79 8.46
CA LYS A 275 7.61 5.18 8.80
C LYS A 275 8.26 4.53 7.58
N LEU A 276 7.47 3.84 6.76
CA LEU A 276 7.95 3.22 5.53
C LEU A 276 8.47 4.27 4.55
N LEU A 277 7.73 5.35 4.33
CA LEU A 277 8.15 6.46 3.48
C LEU A 277 9.45 7.11 3.99
N THR A 278 9.57 7.32 5.31
CA THR A 278 10.80 7.84 5.94
C THR A 278 12.00 6.91 5.72
N ARG A 279 11.80 5.59 5.87
CA ARG A 279 12.85 4.59 5.64
C ARG A 279 13.34 4.60 4.19
N ILE A 280 12.43 4.75 3.23
CA ILE A 280 12.77 4.85 1.82
C ILE A 280 13.62 6.10 1.56
N ASP A 281 13.21 7.27 2.09
CA ASP A 281 14.00 8.51 1.96
C ASP A 281 15.40 8.38 2.59
N MET A 282 15.52 7.73 3.75
CA MET A 282 16.82 7.41 4.36
C MET A 282 17.67 6.50 3.46
N LEU A 283 17.06 5.48 2.84
CA LEU A 283 17.76 4.58 1.92
C LEU A 283 18.21 5.31 0.64
N CYS A 284 17.38 6.20 0.08
CA CYS A 284 17.74 7.04 -1.06
C CYS A 284 19.00 7.86 -0.76
N LYS A 285 19.01 8.53 0.40
CA LYS A 285 20.15 9.32 0.89
C LYS A 285 21.41 8.47 1.08
N ALA A 286 21.27 7.24 1.56
CA ALA A 286 22.40 6.35 1.82
C ALA A 286 22.95 5.64 0.56
N GLY A 287 22.08 5.18 -0.35
CA GLY A 287 22.42 4.20 -1.39
C GLY A 287 22.34 4.68 -2.83
N VAL A 288 21.76 5.85 -3.10
CA VAL A 288 21.61 6.38 -4.46
C VAL A 288 22.52 7.60 -4.65
N ASN A 289 23.83 7.44 -4.41
CA ASN A 289 24.83 8.52 -4.54
C ASN A 289 24.49 9.82 -3.76
N GLY A 290 23.81 9.72 -2.62
CA GLY A 290 23.34 10.89 -1.87
C GLY A 290 22.08 11.55 -2.45
N GLY A 291 21.35 10.85 -3.33
CA GLY A 291 20.09 11.30 -3.88
C GLY A 291 19.03 11.52 -2.80
N GLN A 292 18.05 12.36 -3.10
CA GLN A 292 16.91 12.61 -2.23
C GLN A 292 15.63 12.28 -2.99
N LEU A 293 14.62 11.80 -2.27
CA LEU A 293 13.29 11.65 -2.84
C LEU A 293 12.76 13.07 -3.17
N ASN A 294 12.29 13.27 -4.39
CA ASN A 294 11.67 14.54 -4.76
C ASN A 294 10.23 14.57 -4.21
N TRP A 295 10.11 14.82 -2.91
CA TRP A 295 8.82 14.80 -2.21
C TRP A 295 7.75 15.69 -2.86
N GLU A 296 8.14 16.82 -3.44
CA GLU A 296 7.23 17.73 -4.14
C GLU A 296 6.60 17.06 -5.36
N ALA A 297 7.42 16.37 -6.16
CA ALA A 297 6.94 15.57 -7.28
C ALA A 297 6.10 14.37 -6.82
N GLU A 298 6.59 13.59 -5.85
CA GLU A 298 5.87 12.40 -5.35
C GLU A 298 4.48 12.75 -4.78
N VAL A 299 4.39 13.85 -4.01
CA VAL A 299 3.11 14.32 -3.46
C VAL A 299 2.21 14.86 -4.57
N SER A 300 2.76 15.61 -5.53
CA SER A 300 1.98 16.13 -6.66
C SER A 300 1.40 15.00 -7.51
N ASP A 301 2.20 13.97 -7.81
CA ASP A 301 1.77 12.79 -8.56
C ASP A 301 0.71 11.99 -7.80
N ALA A 302 0.88 11.83 -6.48
CA ALA A 302 -0.13 11.18 -5.65
C ALA A 302 -1.46 11.97 -5.63
N LEU A 303 -1.41 13.30 -5.53
CA LEU A 303 -2.59 14.15 -5.56
C LEU A 303 -3.28 14.16 -6.93
N TYR A 304 -2.50 14.22 -8.01
CA TYR A 304 -3.00 14.07 -9.38
C TYR A 304 -3.71 12.72 -9.52
N THR A 305 -3.05 11.63 -9.13
CA THR A 305 -3.59 10.27 -9.26
C THR A 305 -4.90 10.10 -8.50
N LEU A 306 -4.94 10.56 -7.24
CA LEU A 306 -6.10 10.37 -6.36
C LEU A 306 -7.28 11.28 -6.70
N PHE A 307 -7.01 12.56 -6.97
CA PHE A 307 -8.03 13.61 -7.01
C PHE A 307 -8.16 14.29 -8.37
N ASP A 308 -7.41 13.82 -9.38
CA ASP A 308 -7.35 14.40 -10.73
C ASP A 308 -7.02 15.92 -10.70
N MET A 309 -6.24 16.35 -9.69
CA MET A 309 -5.78 17.73 -9.57
C MET A 309 -4.73 18.04 -10.63
N PRO A 310 -4.73 19.21 -11.29
CA PRO A 310 -3.77 19.52 -12.34
C PRO A 310 -2.31 19.38 -11.85
N SER A 311 -1.51 18.56 -12.55
CA SER A 311 -0.13 18.21 -12.18
C SER A 311 0.86 19.37 -12.36
N HIS A 312 0.60 20.25 -13.31
CA HIS A 312 1.44 21.41 -13.59
C HIS A 312 0.95 22.58 -12.73
N SER A 313 1.50 22.78 -11.52
CA SER A 313 1.52 24.08 -10.77
C SER A 313 1.14 24.06 -9.28
N LEU A 314 0.91 22.92 -8.61
CA LEU A 314 0.62 22.99 -7.16
C LEU A 314 1.78 23.62 -6.36
N PHE A 315 3.00 23.46 -6.86
CA PHE A 315 4.18 24.09 -6.33
C PHE A 315 4.96 24.69 -7.51
N GLU A 316 5.29 25.98 -7.44
CA GLU A 316 5.91 26.75 -8.53
C GLU A 316 7.30 26.21 -8.97
N ASN A 317 7.88 25.26 -8.23
CA ASN A 317 9.19 24.67 -8.51
C ASN A 317 9.13 23.21 -9.01
N ALA A 318 7.95 22.58 -9.08
CA ALA A 318 7.77 21.22 -9.55
C ALA A 318 7.70 21.18 -11.09
N ILE A 319 8.72 21.71 -11.76
CA ILE A 319 8.93 21.36 -13.17
C ILE A 319 9.49 19.94 -13.16
N CYS A 320 8.60 18.95 -13.24
CA CYS A 320 8.91 17.65 -13.80
C CYS A 320 9.06 17.85 -15.32
N GLU A 321 10.18 18.45 -15.73
CA GLU A 321 10.64 18.24 -17.10
C GLU A 321 10.84 16.74 -17.25
N GLN A 322 10.41 16.20 -18.39
CA GLN A 322 10.45 14.80 -18.79
C GLN A 322 11.90 14.25 -18.94
N ASP A 323 12.78 14.53 -17.98
CA ASP A 323 14.17 14.10 -17.90
C ASP A 323 14.34 12.76 -17.17
N CYS A 324 13.25 12.11 -16.76
CA CYS A 324 13.30 10.77 -16.15
C CYS A 324 13.73 9.65 -17.13
N ILE A 325 13.91 9.94 -18.43
CA ILE A 325 14.50 9.00 -19.39
C ILE A 325 16.02 9.21 -19.56
N GLY A 326 16.60 10.29 -19.03
CA GLY A 326 18.01 10.58 -19.25
C GLY A 326 18.59 11.46 -18.17
N TRP A 327 19.02 10.85 -17.07
CA TRP A 327 19.92 11.53 -16.14
C TRP A 327 21.25 11.85 -16.86
N ARG A 328 21.33 13.00 -17.52
CA ARG A 328 22.55 13.58 -18.10
C ARG A 328 22.84 14.95 -17.50
N TYR A 329 24.00 15.00 -16.87
CA TYR A 329 24.88 16.15 -16.63
C TYR A 329 24.42 17.30 -15.73
N ARG A 330 25.14 17.37 -14.59
CA ARG A 330 25.51 18.63 -13.92
C ARG A 330 25.85 19.71 -14.96
N ARG A 331 25.24 20.89 -14.84
CA ARG A 331 25.96 22.15 -15.03
C ARG A 331 25.61 23.14 -13.92
N ARG A 332 26.68 23.60 -13.25
CA ARG A 332 26.72 24.85 -12.50
C ARG A 332 26.22 25.97 -13.42
N VAL A 333 25.28 26.78 -12.96
CA VAL A 333 25.08 28.11 -13.54
C VAL A 333 25.40 29.14 -12.46
N VAL A 334 26.35 29.98 -12.87
CA VAL A 334 26.94 31.10 -12.16
C VAL A 334 25.90 32.21 -12.03
N ILE A 335 25.86 32.81 -10.85
CA ILE A 335 25.10 34.02 -10.53
C ILE A 335 25.57 35.16 -11.43
N VAL A 336 24.62 35.86 -12.07
CA VAL A 336 24.71 37.30 -12.32
C VAL A 336 23.42 37.94 -11.85
#